data_AF-A0A7S0DX70-F1
#
_entry.id   AF-A0A7S0DX70-F1
#
_cell.length_a   1.000
_cell.length_b   1.000
_cell.length_c   1.000
_cell.angle_alpha   90.00
_cell.angle_beta   90.00
_cell.angle_gamma   90.00
#
_symmetry.space_group_name_H-M   'P 1'
#
loop_
_entity.id
_entity.type
_entity.pdbx_description
1 polymer ?
#
loop_
_entity_poly.entity_id
_entity_poly.type
_entity_poly.pdbx_seq_one_letter_code
_entity_poly.pdbx_strand_id
1 'polypeptide(L)'
;FLEQISQQTIDTNTSVTAMLQRESLYNVIGLCAYDLSEDLHFGAWFNSHLLAELSASNPLQHIIRRRVALMLGNWSDSLDEEQRDTAYKVLGTLLHDQDIAV
;
A
#
# COMPACT_ATOMS: atom_id res chain seq x y z
N PHE A 1 19.15 7.76 -31.99
CA PHE A 1 18.27 6.57 -31.88
C PHE A 1 18.79 5.54 -30.88
N LEU A 2 20.10 5.23 -30.83
CA LEU A 2 20.65 4.29 -29.83
C LEU A 2 20.88 4.91 -28.43
N GLU A 3 21.05 6.23 -28.32
CA GLU A 3 21.20 6.91 -27.02
C GLU A 3 19.87 7.15 -26.27
N GLN A 4 18.72 7.09 -26.95
CA GLN A 4 17.41 7.20 -26.26
C GLN A 4 16.95 5.89 -25.60
N ILE A 5 17.45 4.74 -26.09
CA ILE A 5 17.11 3.43 -25.51
C ILE A 5 17.90 3.18 -24.22
N SER A 6 19.09 3.78 -24.07
CA SER A 6 19.94 3.61 -22.87
C SER A 6 19.40 4.33 -21.62
N GLN A 7 18.61 5.40 -21.78
CA GLN A 7 18.11 6.17 -20.64
C GLN A 7 16.82 5.57 -20.04
N GLN A 8 16.05 4.78 -20.81
CA GLN A 8 14.79 4.18 -20.31
C GLN A 8 15.00 2.90 -19.47
N THR A 9 16.17 2.27 -19.55
CA THR A 9 16.44 0.99 -18.87
C THR A 9 17.03 1.13 -17.46
N ILE A 10 17.56 2.31 -17.11
CA ILE A 10 18.25 2.53 -15.82
C ILE A 10 17.25 2.85 -14.69
N ASP A 11 16.08 3.39 -15.01
CA ASP A 11 15.10 3.84 -14.01
C ASP A 11 14.02 2.80 -13.66
N THR A 12 13.75 1.86 -14.56
CA THR A 12 12.67 0.87 -14.39
C THR A 12 13.02 -0.22 -13.37
N ASN A 13 14.22 -0.80 -13.42
CA ASN A 13 14.65 -1.81 -12.45
C ASN A 13 14.78 -1.26 -11.02
N THR A 14 15.27 -0.02 -10.89
CA THR A 14 15.35 0.68 -9.61
C THR A 14 13.95 0.96 -9.05
N SER A 15 13.01 1.37 -9.91
CA SER A 15 11.61 1.60 -9.52
C SER A 15 10.88 0.33 -9.07
N VAL A 16 11.12 -0.81 -9.74
CA VAL A 16 10.54 -2.11 -9.36
C VAL A 16 11.14 -2.61 -8.05
N THR A 17 12.46 -2.48 -7.87
CA THR A 17 13.12 -2.88 -6.61
C THR A 17 12.60 -2.05 -5.43
N ALA A 18 12.48 -0.73 -5.58
CA ALA A 18 11.92 0.14 -4.55
C ALA A 18 10.46 -0.20 -4.23
N MET A 19 9.67 -0.57 -5.25
CA MET A 19 8.29 -1.01 -5.09
C MET A 19 8.20 -2.33 -4.30
N LEU A 20 9.03 -3.32 -4.63
CA LEU A 20 9.10 -4.60 -3.88
C LEU A 20 9.59 -4.42 -2.44
N GLN A 21 10.52 -3.47 -2.21
CA GLN A 21 10.96 -3.13 -0.86
C GLN A 21 9.81 -2.54 -0.04
N ARG A 22 9.01 -1.64 -0.61
CA ARG A 22 7.81 -1.10 0.05
C ARG A 22 6.78 -2.18 0.33
N GLU A 23 6.54 -3.06 -0.64
CA GLU A 23 5.63 -4.20 -0.48
C GLU A 23 6.06 -5.09 0.68
N SER A 24 7.36 -5.45 0.74
CA SER A 24 7.88 -6.30 1.82
C SER A 24 7.81 -5.60 3.18
N LEU A 25 8.04 -4.28 3.24
CA LEU A 25 7.88 -3.51 4.46
C LEU A 25 6.42 -3.52 4.94
N TYR A 26 5.45 -3.27 4.05
CA TYR A 26 4.03 -3.35 4.40
C TYR A 26 3.60 -4.77 4.78
N ASN A 27 4.19 -5.80 4.18
CA ASN A 27 3.98 -7.18 4.60
C ASN A 27 4.49 -7.42 6.03
N VAL A 28 5.69 -6.94 6.37
CA VAL A 28 6.24 -7.05 7.73
C VAL A 28 5.37 -6.29 8.73
N ILE A 29 4.96 -5.05 8.42
CA ILE A 29 4.08 -4.25 9.30
C ILE A 29 2.73 -4.94 9.50
N GLY A 30 2.17 -5.55 8.45
CA GLY A 30 0.95 -6.34 8.56
C GLY A 30 1.12 -7.60 9.43
N LEU A 31 2.25 -8.29 9.35
CA LEU A 31 2.51 -9.51 10.13
C LEU A 31 2.84 -9.20 11.60
N CYS A 32 3.53 -8.09 11.85
CA CYS A 32 3.89 -7.61 13.17
C CYS A 32 2.80 -6.70 13.76
N ALA A 33 1.55 -6.78 13.30
CA ALA A 33 0.47 -5.89 13.74
C ALA A 33 0.28 -5.93 15.26
N TYR A 34 0.35 -7.13 15.85
CA TYR A 34 0.27 -7.32 17.29
C TYR A 34 1.42 -6.62 18.02
N ASP A 35 2.66 -6.86 17.60
CA ASP A 35 3.86 -6.32 18.27
C ASP A 35 4.00 -4.81 18.07
N LEU A 36 3.64 -4.28 16.89
CA LEU A 36 3.72 -2.85 16.59
C LEU A 36 2.50 -2.07 17.09
N SER A 37 1.43 -2.72 17.55
CA SER A 37 0.21 -2.02 17.96
C SER A 37 0.42 -1.07 19.14
N GLU A 38 1.42 -1.34 19.99
CA GLU A 38 1.78 -0.50 21.13
C GLU A 38 2.63 0.71 20.71
N ASP A 39 3.45 0.58 19.66
CA ASP A 39 4.42 1.59 19.22
C ASP A 39 3.95 2.41 18.00
N LEU A 40 3.07 1.85 17.16
CA LEU A 40 2.57 2.45 15.93
C LEU A 40 1.10 2.84 16.07
N HIS A 41 0.84 4.14 16.05
CA HIS A 41 -0.53 4.67 15.91
C HIS A 41 -1.04 4.48 14.47
N PHE A 42 -1.46 3.25 14.17
CA PHE A 42 -1.82 2.82 12.82
C PHE A 42 -2.92 3.68 12.19
N GLY A 43 -3.97 4.03 12.94
CA GLY A 43 -5.06 4.87 12.43
C GLY A 43 -4.62 6.27 11.97
N ALA A 44 -3.72 6.91 12.72
CA ALA A 44 -3.16 8.21 12.35
C ALA A 44 -2.23 8.11 11.13
N TRP A 45 -1.41 7.05 11.08
CA TRP A 45 -0.55 6.77 9.93
C TRP A 45 -1.35 6.42 8.66
N PHE A 46 -2.44 5.67 8.81
CA PHE A 46 -3.34 5.33 7.71
C PHE A 46 -3.92 6.57 7.04
N ASN A 47 -4.49 7.48 7.85
CA ASN A 47 -5.12 8.69 7.34
C ASN A 47 -4.12 9.67 6.69
N SER A 48 -2.91 9.77 7.23
CA SER A 48 -1.91 10.72 6.75
C SER A 48 -1.07 10.22 5.58
N HIS A 49 -0.74 8.93 5.55
CA HIS A 49 0.20 8.37 4.58
C HIS A 49 -0.46 7.40 3.59
N LEU A 50 -1.14 6.37 4.10
CA LEU A 50 -1.68 5.30 3.24
C LEU A 50 -2.81 5.78 2.33
N LEU A 51 -3.69 6.67 2.81
CA LEU A 51 -4.76 7.23 1.97
C LEU A 51 -4.22 8.04 0.79
N ALA A 52 -3.20 8.86 1.03
CA ALA A 52 -2.55 9.64 -0.01
C ALA A 52 -1.83 8.74 -1.03
N GLU A 53 -1.20 7.67 -0.54
CA GLU A 53 -0.52 6.69 -1.39
C GLU A 53 -1.49 5.88 -2.25
N LEU A 54 -2.61 5.41 -1.67
CA LEU A 54 -3.65 4.67 -2.40
C LEU A 54 -4.39 5.52 -3.44
N SER A 55 -4.38 6.84 -3.29
CA SER A 55 -4.99 7.76 -4.24
C SER A 55 -4.09 8.03 -5.46
N ALA A 56 -2.81 7.65 -5.41
CA ALA A 56 -1.90 7.85 -6.53
C ALA A 56 -2.24 6.89 -7.70
N SER A 57 -2.33 7.43 -8.91
CA SER A 57 -2.62 6.66 -10.12
C SER A 57 -1.31 6.24 -10.78
N ASN A 58 -0.83 5.04 -10.46
CA ASN A 58 0.33 4.45 -11.13
C ASN A 58 0.11 2.94 -11.37
N PRO A 59 0.32 2.44 -12.60
CA PRO A 59 0.08 1.04 -12.96
C PRO A 59 0.95 0.01 -12.22
N LEU A 60 2.07 0.40 -11.59
CA LEU A 60 2.87 -0.52 -10.77
C LEU A 60 2.41 -0.59 -9.30
N GLN A 61 1.41 0.21 -8.91
CA GLN A 61 0.94 0.28 -7.52
C GLN A 61 -0.14 -0.74 -7.17
N HIS A 62 -0.65 -1.54 -8.11
CA HIS A 62 -1.66 -2.55 -7.80
C HIS A 62 -1.18 -3.57 -6.76
N ILE A 63 0.10 -3.95 -6.82
CA ILE A 63 0.70 -4.84 -5.82
C ILE A 63 0.72 -4.16 -4.43
N ILE A 64 1.01 -2.85 -4.37
CA ILE A 64 0.93 -2.08 -3.12
C ILE A 64 -0.52 -1.99 -2.62
N ARG A 65 -1.48 -1.69 -3.50
CA ARG A 65 -2.92 -1.60 -3.16
C ARG A 65 -3.41 -2.91 -2.53
N ARG A 66 -3.11 -4.05 -3.16
CA ARG A 66 -3.42 -5.38 -2.59
C ARG A 66 -2.76 -5.57 -1.23
N ARG A 67 -1.48 -5.24 -1.10
CA ARG A 67 -0.75 -5.42 0.16
C ARG A 67 -1.33 -4.56 1.28
N VAL A 68 -1.64 -3.30 0.98
CA VAL A 68 -2.28 -2.37 1.93
C VAL A 68 -3.67 -2.87 2.31
N ALA A 69 -4.46 -3.40 1.36
CA ALA A 69 -5.76 -4.00 1.67
C ALA A 69 -5.65 -5.19 2.64
N LEU A 70 -4.68 -6.08 2.43
CA LEU A 70 -4.41 -7.19 3.35
C LEU A 70 -3.93 -6.69 4.72
N MET A 71 -3.04 -5.69 4.73
CA MET A 71 -2.56 -5.08 5.97
C MET A 71 -3.71 -4.45 6.77
N LEU A 72 -4.64 -3.75 6.12
CA LEU A 72 -5.83 -3.17 6.78
C LEU A 72 -6.68 -4.23 7.48
N GLY A 73 -6.76 -5.45 6.94
CA GLY A 73 -7.42 -6.57 7.61
C GLY A 73 -6.77 -6.93 8.94
N ASN A 74 -5.43 -7.02 8.95
CA ASN A 74 -4.66 -7.38 10.16
C ASN A 74 -4.70 -6.28 11.24
N TRP A 75 -4.90 -5.04 10.85
CA TRP A 75 -4.92 -3.88 11.75
C TRP A 75 -6.34 -3.41 12.13
N SER A 76 -7.37 -4.17 11.74
CA SER A 76 -8.77 -3.80 11.95
C SER A 76 -9.17 -3.63 13.43
N ASP A 77 -8.52 -4.35 14.33
CA ASP A 77 -8.74 -4.28 15.78
C ASP A 77 -8.14 -3.01 16.41
N SER A 78 -7.14 -2.39 15.78
CA SER A 78 -6.45 -1.19 16.27
C SER A 78 -7.06 0.13 15.74
N LEU A 79 -8.10 0.04 14.92
CA LEU A 79 -8.75 1.18 14.29
C LEU A 79 -9.99 1.63 15.08
N ASP A 80 -10.12 2.94 15.27
CA ASP A 80 -11.33 3.54 15.84
C ASP A 80 -12.51 3.43 14.85
N GLU A 81 -13.74 3.59 15.34
CA GLU A 81 -14.97 3.41 14.54
C GLU A 81 -14.99 4.26 13.25
N GLU A 82 -14.57 5.53 13.34
CA GLU A 82 -14.48 6.44 12.19
C GLU A 82 -13.39 6.00 11.19
N GLN A 83 -12.26 5.50 11.70
CA GLN A 83 -11.15 5.05 10.86
C GLN A 83 -11.51 3.73 10.17
N ARG A 84 -12.26 2.84 10.83
CA ARG A 84 -12.79 1.62 10.19
C ARG A 84 -13.77 1.94 9.07
N ASP A 85 -14.67 2.92 9.26
CA ASP A 85 -15.58 3.34 8.19
C ASP A 85 -14.80 3.84 6.96
N THR A 86 -13.75 4.62 7.20
CA THR A 86 -12.84 5.07 6.13
C THR A 86 -12.10 3.89 5.48
N ALA A 87 -11.56 2.97 6.27
CA ALA A 87 -10.87 1.78 5.77
C ALA A 87 -11.79 0.89 4.94
N TYR A 88 -13.04 0.67 5.36
CA TYR A 88 -14.01 -0.12 4.60
C TYR A 88 -14.46 0.56 3.31
N LYS A 89 -14.62 1.89 3.31
CA LYS A 89 -14.86 2.64 2.06
C LYS A 89 -13.72 2.45 1.09
N VAL A 90 -12.47 2.56 1.56
CA VAL A 90 -11.27 2.34 0.75
C VAL A 90 -11.22 0.91 0.22
N LEU A 91 -11.39 -0.10 1.06
CA LEU A 91 -11.45 -1.50 0.63
C LEU A 91 -12.55 -1.74 -0.40
N GLY A 92 -13.72 -1.11 -0.24
CA GLY A 92 -14.80 -1.16 -1.21
C GLY A 92 -14.46 -0.53 -2.56
N THR A 93 -13.70 0.58 -2.55
CA THR A 93 -13.19 1.19 -3.79
C THR A 93 -12.11 0.34 -4.46
N LEU A 94 -11.24 -0.31 -3.67
CA LEU A 94 -10.19 -1.20 -4.18
C LEU A 94 -10.79 -2.48 -4.80
N LEU A 95 -11.85 -3.03 -4.22
CA LEU A 95 -12.57 -4.19 -4.74
C LEU A 95 -13.33 -3.90 -6.05
N HIS A 96 -13.72 -2.63 -6.28
CA HIS A 96 -14.33 -2.20 -7.54
C HIS A 96 -13.31 -1.83 -8.62
N ASP A 97 -12.01 -1.83 -8.29
CA ASP A 97 -10.96 -1.54 -9.26
C ASP A 97 -10.89 -2.65 -10.32
N GLN A 98 -10.43 -2.29 -11.52
CA GLN A 98 -10.45 -3.17 -12.69
C GLN A 98 -9.37 -4.27 -12.64
N ASP A 99 -8.50 -4.21 -11.63
CA ASP A 99 -7.44 -5.18 -11.39
C ASP A 99 -7.95 -6.38 -10.59
N ILE A 100 -8.02 -7.54 -11.25
CA ILE A 100 -8.39 -8.84 -10.66
C ILE A 100 -7.51 -9.29 -9.49
N ALA A 101 -6.34 -8.68 -9.28
CA ALA A 101 -5.43 -9.04 -8.21
C ALA A 101 -5.70 -8.30 -6.88
N VAL A 102 -6.53 -7.25 -6.88
CA VAL A 102 -6.91 -6.43 -5.73
C VAL A 102 -8.33 -6.77 -5.29
#